data_AF-A0A679LC78-F1
#
_entry.id   AF-A0A679LC78-F1
#
_cell.length_a   1.000
_cell.length_b   1.000
_cell.length_c   1.000
_cell.angle_alpha   90.00
_cell.angle_beta   90.00
_cell.angle_gamma   90.00
#
_symmetry.space_group_name_H-M   'P 1'
#
loop_
_entity.id
_entity.type
_entity.pdbx_description
1 polymer ?
#
loop_
_entity_poly.entity_id
_entity_poly.type
_entity_poly.pdbx_seq_one_letter_code
_entity_poly.pdbx_strand_id
1 'polypeptide(L)'
;MIRRRGARMAALLAAAALALTACAGSDDKGEPDDGGDRGASLATTSDADWKPVADILGRTGKLNDGSVYKIGFARSDLSVQTKGVTVAPALSLGSWVAFARTPDGQTMLMGDLVVTEDELASVTDAVQAGGLQQTALHKHLLEQSPPIWWTHIAGHGDAADLARAVRSALDATDTPPPAPATSGQTSLDLDTAAIDEALGRSGTIAGGVYKFFIARRDPVTMSGMLIPPSMGLATALNFQPTGNGRAAINGDFVMTAAEVQDVVQALRGGGIDIVAIHNHGFDEQPRLFYMHFWAENDAVALARTLRAAVDATAAR
;
A
#
# COMPACT_ATOMS: atom_id res chain seq x y z
N MET A 1 -50.82 61.38 -19.69
CA MET A 1 -50.63 60.99 -18.28
C MET A 1 -49.15 61.12 -17.95
N ILE A 2 -48.73 62.27 -17.41
CA ILE A 2 -48.44 62.50 -15.97
C ILE A 2 -47.14 61.76 -15.58
N ARG A 3 -45.98 62.43 -15.72
CA ARG A 3 -45.27 63.27 -14.69
C ARG A 3 -44.45 62.36 -13.74
N ARG A 4 -43.19 62.64 -13.39
CA ARG A 4 -42.54 63.92 -13.15
C ARG A 4 -41.01 63.76 -13.14
N ARG A 5 -40.34 64.74 -13.74
CA ARG A 5 -38.93 65.08 -13.54
C ARG A 5 -38.75 65.70 -12.14
N GLY A 6 -37.60 65.45 -11.50
CA GLY A 6 -37.09 66.21 -10.37
C GLY A 6 -35.58 66.40 -10.54
N ALA A 7 -35.15 67.66 -10.61
CA ALA A 7 -33.80 68.08 -10.96
C ALA A 7 -32.98 68.44 -9.72
N ARG A 8 -31.67 68.20 -9.84
CA ARG A 8 -30.51 69.01 -9.38
C ARG A 8 -30.56 69.66 -7.99
N MET A 9 -29.56 69.33 -7.16
CA MET A 9 -28.67 70.37 -6.61
C MET A 9 -27.30 69.82 -6.22
N ALA A 10 -26.27 70.53 -6.64
CA ALA A 10 -24.87 70.30 -6.38
C ALA A 10 -24.43 71.01 -5.09
N ALA A 11 -23.38 70.51 -4.43
CA ALA A 11 -22.44 71.34 -3.68
C ALA A 11 -21.07 70.66 -3.62
N LEU A 12 -20.07 71.46 -4.01
CA LEU A 12 -18.63 71.20 -4.06
C LEU A 12 -17.99 71.16 -2.67
N LEU A 13 -16.79 70.57 -2.59
CA LEU A 13 -15.53 71.02 -1.93
C LEU A 13 -14.72 69.76 -1.58
N ALA A 14 -13.40 69.62 -1.76
CA ALA A 14 -12.35 70.41 -2.37
C ALA A 14 -11.19 69.44 -2.69
N ALA A 15 -10.34 69.83 -3.64
CA ALA A 15 -9.13 69.10 -4.02
C ALA A 15 -8.02 69.23 -2.97
N ALA A 16 -7.20 68.18 -2.83
CA ALA A 16 -5.79 68.28 -2.47
C ALA A 16 -5.04 67.10 -3.07
N ALA A 17 -4.19 67.38 -4.06
CA ALA A 17 -3.18 66.46 -4.56
C ALA A 17 -1.93 66.60 -3.69
N LEU A 18 -1.34 65.48 -3.25
CA LEU A 18 0.09 65.42 -2.94
C LEU A 18 0.62 64.00 -3.19
N ALA A 19 1.75 63.96 -3.88
CA ALA A 19 2.46 62.77 -4.30
C ALA A 19 3.47 62.28 -3.23
N LEU A 20 3.94 61.05 -3.44
CA LEU A 20 5.19 60.39 -2.98
C LEU A 20 5.12 59.46 -1.75
N THR A 21 5.18 58.15 -2.08
CA THR A 21 6.01 57.07 -1.48
C THR A 21 6.09 56.90 0.04
N ALA A 22 5.63 55.75 0.56
CA ALA A 22 6.46 54.71 1.21
C ALA A 22 5.61 53.66 1.98
N CYS A 23 5.98 52.40 1.77
CA CYS A 23 6.04 51.25 2.69
C CYS A 23 4.90 50.89 3.69
N ALA A 24 4.60 49.59 3.66
CA ALA A 24 4.27 48.68 4.78
C ALA A 24 2.80 48.48 5.17
N GLY A 25 2.44 47.20 5.27
CA GLY A 25 1.28 46.70 6.02
C GLY A 25 0.20 46.04 5.17
N SER A 26 0.48 44.88 4.57
CA SER A 26 -0.57 43.97 4.14
C SER A 26 -1.03 43.14 5.34
N ASP A 27 -2.24 43.43 5.81
CA ASP A 27 -3.00 42.60 6.75
C ASP A 27 -3.20 41.20 6.14
N ASP A 28 -2.45 40.22 6.66
CA ASP A 28 -2.67 38.81 6.36
C ASP A 28 -3.73 38.27 7.33
N LYS A 29 -4.93 38.02 6.80
CA LYS A 29 -5.97 37.29 7.52
C LYS A 29 -5.63 35.81 7.46
N GLY A 30 -4.92 35.34 8.49
CA GLY A 30 -4.66 33.92 8.71
C GLY A 30 -5.95 33.11 8.71
N GLU A 31 -6.02 32.14 7.81
CA GLU A 31 -6.94 31.01 7.89
C GLU A 31 -6.63 30.16 9.13
N PRO A 32 -7.63 29.49 9.72
CA PRO A 32 -7.42 28.67 10.91
C PRO A 32 -6.58 27.44 10.57
N ASP A 33 -5.46 27.31 11.28
CA ASP A 33 -4.63 26.11 11.34
C ASP A 33 -5.41 24.97 12.01
N ASP A 34 -5.87 24.01 11.20
CA ASP A 34 -6.50 22.77 11.66
C ASP A 34 -5.40 21.81 12.14
N GLY A 35 -4.83 22.16 13.30
CA GLY A 35 -3.65 21.58 13.92
C GLY A 35 -3.82 20.17 14.47
N GLY A 36 -4.08 19.20 13.59
CA GLY A 36 -3.64 17.82 13.81
C GLY A 36 -2.23 17.67 13.26
N ASP A 37 -1.29 17.13 14.04
CA ASP A 37 0.05 16.78 13.56
C ASP A 37 -0.08 15.76 12.41
N ARG A 38 -0.04 16.23 11.15
CA ARG A 38 -0.26 15.40 9.94
C ARG A 38 0.98 14.55 9.59
N GLY A 39 2.01 14.56 10.44
CA GLY A 39 3.29 13.94 10.20
C GLY A 39 4.08 14.64 9.08
N ALA A 40 5.41 14.59 9.16
CA ALA A 40 6.26 15.09 8.09
C ALA A 40 6.13 14.20 6.84
N SER A 41 5.94 14.82 5.67
CA SER A 41 5.93 14.10 4.40
C SER A 41 7.31 13.53 4.06
N LEU A 42 7.33 12.36 3.41
CA LEU A 42 8.54 11.80 2.82
C LEU A 42 9.10 12.71 1.72
N ALA A 43 10.40 12.66 1.52
CA ALA A 43 11.06 13.43 0.48
C ALA A 43 10.74 12.87 -0.92
N THR A 44 10.50 13.77 -1.87
CA THR A 44 10.39 13.42 -3.29
C THR A 44 11.75 13.00 -3.83
N THR A 45 11.75 11.99 -4.69
CA THR A 45 12.92 11.41 -5.34
C THR A 45 12.63 11.16 -6.83
N SER A 46 13.63 10.71 -7.56
CA SER A 46 13.59 10.30 -8.96
C SER A 46 14.12 8.87 -9.11
N ASP A 47 13.88 8.23 -10.25
CA ASP A 47 14.44 6.88 -10.52
C ASP A 47 15.98 6.85 -10.44
N ALA A 48 16.64 7.97 -10.75
CA ALA A 48 18.11 8.06 -10.69
C ALA A 48 18.64 7.92 -9.26
N ASP A 49 17.91 8.42 -8.26
CA ASP A 49 18.29 8.35 -6.84
C ASP A 49 18.33 6.89 -6.33
N TRP A 50 17.55 6.01 -6.96
CA TRP A 50 17.41 4.61 -6.58
C TRP A 50 18.26 3.65 -7.41
N LYS A 51 19.04 4.16 -8.38
CA LYS A 51 19.94 3.32 -9.19
C LYS A 51 20.90 2.49 -8.32
N PRO A 52 21.57 3.03 -7.27
CA PRO A 52 22.46 2.22 -6.44
C PRO A 52 21.73 1.07 -5.73
N VAL A 53 20.50 1.31 -5.26
CA VAL A 53 19.65 0.27 -4.64
C VAL A 53 19.30 -0.82 -5.65
N ALA A 54 18.89 -0.43 -6.87
CA ALA A 54 18.57 -1.36 -7.94
C ALA A 54 19.79 -2.21 -8.37
N ASP A 55 20.97 -1.60 -8.47
CA ASP A 55 22.21 -2.29 -8.81
C ASP A 55 22.58 -3.33 -7.74
N ILE A 56 22.47 -2.99 -6.45
CA ILE A 56 22.76 -3.90 -5.33
C ILE A 56 21.78 -5.07 -5.28
N LEU A 57 20.49 -4.79 -5.46
CA LEU A 57 19.44 -5.81 -5.45
C LEU A 57 19.36 -6.59 -6.76
N GLY A 58 20.12 -6.18 -7.78
CA GLY A 58 20.20 -6.85 -9.08
C GLY A 58 18.92 -6.76 -9.90
N ARG A 59 17.99 -5.84 -9.56
CA ARG A 59 16.76 -5.59 -10.34
C ARG A 59 16.17 -4.22 -10.07
N THR A 60 15.46 -3.69 -11.06
CA THR A 60 14.75 -2.42 -10.95
C THR A 60 13.41 -2.58 -10.25
N GLY A 61 13.02 -1.54 -9.52
CA GLY A 61 11.70 -1.34 -8.97
C GLY A 61 10.90 -0.28 -9.72
N LYS A 62 9.79 0.13 -9.12
CA LYS A 62 8.94 1.21 -9.59
C LYS A 62 8.89 2.32 -8.53
N LEU A 63 9.17 3.55 -8.95
CA LEU A 63 8.88 4.73 -8.15
C LEU A 63 7.37 5.04 -8.20
N ASN A 64 6.73 5.05 -7.03
CA ASN A 64 5.32 5.37 -6.88
C ASN A 64 5.19 6.74 -6.20
N ASP A 65 4.28 7.56 -6.73
CA ASP A 65 3.91 8.85 -6.17
C ASP A 65 5.11 9.79 -5.89
N GLY A 66 6.20 9.61 -6.66
CA GLY A 66 7.45 10.36 -6.54
C GLY A 66 8.24 10.15 -5.25
N SER A 67 7.84 9.25 -4.35
CA SER A 67 8.46 9.15 -3.01
C SER A 67 8.82 7.73 -2.57
N VAL A 68 8.11 6.71 -3.08
CA VAL A 68 8.28 5.31 -2.64
C VAL A 68 8.80 4.45 -3.78
N TYR A 69 10.05 3.99 -3.67
CA TYR A 69 10.65 3.06 -4.62
C TYR A 69 10.42 1.62 -4.18
N LYS A 70 9.56 0.89 -4.89
CA LYS A 70 9.15 -0.47 -4.53
C LYS A 70 9.69 -1.49 -5.52
N ILE A 71 10.30 -2.56 -4.99
CA ILE A 71 10.86 -3.67 -5.77
C ILE A 71 10.14 -4.97 -5.37
N GLY A 72 9.81 -5.80 -6.35
CA GLY A 72 9.21 -7.11 -6.14
C GLY A 72 10.16 -8.26 -6.47
N PHE A 73 10.05 -9.33 -5.68
CA PHE A 73 10.78 -10.59 -5.84
C PHE A 73 9.79 -11.76 -5.78
N ALA A 74 9.22 -12.10 -6.94
CA ALA A 74 8.31 -13.23 -7.04
C ALA A 74 9.05 -14.55 -6.80
N ARG A 75 8.50 -15.40 -5.93
CA ARG A 75 8.95 -16.77 -5.69
C ARG A 75 8.40 -17.72 -6.76
N SER A 76 8.78 -17.51 -8.02
CA SER A 76 8.36 -18.37 -9.13
C SER A 76 9.07 -19.73 -9.15
N ASP A 77 10.07 -19.93 -8.29
CA ASP A 77 10.67 -21.21 -7.95
C ASP A 77 9.71 -22.12 -7.18
N LEU A 78 8.75 -21.54 -6.44
CA LEU A 78 7.82 -22.29 -5.60
C LEU A 78 6.56 -22.73 -6.37
N SER A 79 6.13 -23.96 -6.10
CA SER A 79 4.83 -24.50 -6.51
C SER A 79 3.99 -24.80 -5.27
N VAL A 80 3.34 -23.76 -4.75
CA VAL A 80 2.55 -23.85 -3.51
C VAL A 80 1.11 -24.20 -3.83
N GLN A 81 0.55 -25.14 -3.09
CA GLN A 81 -0.87 -25.45 -3.09
C GLN A 81 -1.52 -25.10 -1.76
N THR A 82 -2.77 -24.65 -1.78
CA THR A 82 -3.65 -24.50 -0.61
C THR A 82 -5.03 -24.99 -0.97
N LYS A 83 -5.62 -25.83 -0.13
CA LYS A 83 -6.98 -26.38 -0.33
C LYS A 83 -7.25 -26.88 -1.77
N GLY A 84 -6.24 -27.50 -2.40
CA GLY A 84 -6.33 -28.05 -3.77
C GLY A 84 -6.14 -27.04 -4.91
N VAL A 85 -5.83 -25.77 -4.61
CA VAL A 85 -5.52 -24.73 -5.61
C VAL A 85 -4.03 -24.48 -5.66
N THR A 86 -3.42 -24.58 -6.85
CA THR A 86 -2.05 -24.09 -7.10
C THR A 86 -2.04 -22.57 -7.10
N VAL A 87 -1.24 -21.97 -6.22
CA VAL A 87 -1.12 -20.53 -6.04
C VAL A 87 -0.19 -19.95 -7.09
N ALA A 88 -0.72 -19.02 -7.89
CA ALA A 88 0.11 -18.22 -8.79
C ALA A 88 1.02 -17.30 -7.97
N PRO A 89 2.28 -17.07 -8.38
CA PRO A 89 3.15 -16.15 -7.66
C PRO A 89 2.55 -14.75 -7.48
N ALA A 90 1.78 -14.29 -8.47
CA ALA A 90 1.08 -13.02 -8.39
C ALA A 90 -0.09 -13.00 -7.40
N LEU A 91 -0.63 -14.15 -6.96
CA LEU A 91 -1.71 -14.20 -5.97
C LEU A 91 -1.18 -13.92 -4.56
N SER A 92 -0.09 -14.58 -4.15
CA SER A 92 0.39 -14.53 -2.76
C SER A 92 1.91 -14.78 -2.58
N LEU A 93 2.65 -15.22 -3.60
CA LEU A 93 4.07 -15.61 -3.46
C LEU A 93 5.05 -14.51 -3.91
N GLY A 94 4.71 -13.25 -3.61
CA GLY A 94 5.50 -12.09 -4.01
C GLY A 94 6.16 -11.41 -2.82
N SER A 95 7.47 -11.61 -2.63
CA SER A 95 8.24 -10.79 -1.70
C SER A 95 8.35 -9.37 -2.26
N TRP A 96 8.46 -8.37 -1.39
CA TRP A 96 8.72 -7.00 -1.81
C TRP A 96 9.47 -6.20 -0.74
N VAL A 97 10.17 -5.16 -1.19
CA VAL A 97 10.69 -4.11 -0.32
C VAL A 97 10.36 -2.75 -0.92
N ALA A 98 10.16 -1.76 -0.05
CA ALA A 98 9.90 -0.39 -0.41
C ALA A 98 10.88 0.51 0.34
N PHE A 99 11.46 1.46 -0.39
CA PHE A 99 12.37 2.47 0.13
C PHE A 99 11.74 3.84 0.00
N ALA A 100 11.92 4.67 1.02
CA ALA A 100 11.48 6.06 1.02
C ALA A 100 12.51 6.95 1.71
N ARG A 101 12.82 8.09 1.09
CA ARG A 101 13.75 9.07 1.69
C ARG A 101 13.01 9.87 2.76
N THR A 102 13.56 9.93 3.96
CA THR A 102 13.02 10.69 5.09
C THR A 102 13.58 12.12 5.09
N PRO A 103 12.90 13.10 5.72
CA PRO A 103 13.30 14.52 5.67
C PRO A 103 14.70 14.83 6.22
N ASP A 104 15.20 13.99 7.11
CA ASP A 104 16.57 14.05 7.67
C ASP A 104 17.65 13.50 6.72
N GLY A 105 17.28 13.07 5.52
CA GLY A 105 18.19 12.53 4.51
C GLY A 105 18.47 11.04 4.64
N GLN A 106 17.96 10.37 5.68
CA GLN A 106 18.04 8.92 5.81
C GLN A 106 16.96 8.21 4.96
N THR A 107 16.97 6.89 4.93
CA THR A 107 16.02 6.07 4.16
C THR A 107 15.28 5.14 5.08
N MET A 108 13.95 5.15 5.00
CA MET A 108 13.09 4.13 5.58
C MET A 108 12.96 2.97 4.61
N LEU A 109 13.08 1.74 5.14
CA LEU A 109 12.78 0.50 4.45
C LEU A 109 11.62 -0.22 5.16
N MET A 110 10.67 -0.71 4.37
CA MET A 110 9.69 -1.70 4.80
C MET A 110 9.64 -2.81 3.76
N GLY A 111 9.36 -4.04 4.18
CA GLY A 111 9.25 -5.17 3.27
C GLY A 111 8.45 -6.33 3.85
N ASP A 112 8.19 -7.28 2.97
CA ASP A 112 7.56 -8.57 3.25
C ASP A 112 8.28 -9.62 2.41
N LEU A 113 8.87 -10.62 3.05
CA LEU A 113 9.62 -11.68 2.39
C LEU A 113 8.88 -13.01 2.52
N VAL A 114 8.65 -13.67 1.39
CA VAL A 114 8.16 -15.04 1.33
C VAL A 114 9.35 -16.00 1.44
N VAL A 115 9.30 -16.84 2.47
CA VAL A 115 10.35 -17.80 2.79
C VAL A 115 9.74 -19.20 2.96
N THR A 116 10.47 -20.23 2.57
CA THR A 116 10.10 -21.60 2.99
C THR A 116 10.39 -21.77 4.47
N GLU A 117 9.79 -22.79 5.08
CA GLU A 117 10.10 -23.14 6.47
C GLU A 117 11.58 -23.50 6.68
N ASP A 118 12.22 -24.12 5.69
CA ASP A 118 13.65 -24.46 5.73
C ASP A 118 14.56 -23.23 5.58
N GLU A 119 14.14 -22.23 4.81
CA GLU A 119 14.88 -20.97 4.62
C GLU A 119 14.78 -20.03 5.82
N LEU A 120 13.70 -20.12 6.61
CA LEU A 120 13.28 -19.10 7.58
C LEU A 120 14.38 -18.74 8.59
N ALA A 121 15.09 -19.72 9.16
CA ALA A 121 16.14 -19.45 10.15
C ALA A 121 17.31 -18.67 9.53
N SER A 122 17.78 -19.09 8.35
CA SER A 122 18.87 -18.43 7.63
C SER A 122 18.49 -17.00 7.21
N VAL A 123 17.25 -16.79 6.79
CA VAL A 123 16.73 -15.46 6.47
C VAL A 123 16.66 -14.59 7.72
N THR A 124 16.18 -15.13 8.84
CA THR A 124 16.14 -14.43 10.14
C THR A 124 17.53 -13.97 10.55
N ASP A 125 18.52 -14.87 10.50
CA ASP A 125 19.91 -14.55 10.84
C ASP A 125 20.49 -13.47 9.92
N ALA A 126 20.23 -13.54 8.61
CA ALA A 126 20.68 -12.52 7.65
C ALA A 126 20.04 -11.15 7.88
N VAL A 127 18.73 -11.11 8.18
CA VAL A 127 18.00 -9.88 8.54
C VAL A 127 18.63 -9.24 9.78
N GLN A 128 18.85 -10.02 10.85
CA GLN A 128 19.43 -9.52 12.09
C GLN A 128 20.89 -9.09 11.93
N ALA A 129 21.71 -9.87 11.22
CA ALA A 129 23.11 -9.51 10.95
C ALA A 129 23.25 -8.23 10.11
N GLY A 130 22.27 -7.97 9.23
CA GLY A 130 22.17 -6.73 8.45
C GLY A 130 21.62 -5.53 9.23
N GLY A 131 21.27 -5.69 10.51
CA GLY A 131 20.70 -4.64 11.35
C GLY A 131 19.24 -4.28 11.01
N LEU A 132 18.55 -5.12 10.24
CA LEU A 132 17.13 -4.95 9.94
C LEU A 132 16.29 -5.53 11.08
N GLN A 133 15.12 -4.93 11.29
CA GLN A 133 14.13 -5.45 12.23
C GLN A 133 13.24 -6.46 11.52
N GLN A 134 12.98 -7.60 12.16
CA GLN A 134 11.91 -8.51 11.75
C GLN A 134 10.64 -8.13 12.51
N THR A 135 9.71 -7.48 11.83
CA THR A 135 8.56 -6.82 12.47
C THR A 135 7.33 -7.71 12.56
N ALA A 136 7.26 -8.78 11.77
CA ALA A 136 6.22 -9.80 11.86
C ALA A 136 6.69 -11.11 11.22
N LEU A 137 6.06 -12.22 11.64
CA LEU A 137 6.16 -13.53 11.01
C LEU A 137 4.78 -14.19 11.04
N HIS A 138 4.21 -14.51 9.88
CA HIS A 138 2.83 -15.01 9.79
C HIS A 138 2.56 -15.80 8.51
N LYS A 139 1.29 -16.18 8.30
CA LYS A 139 0.79 -16.94 7.15
C LYS A 139 -0.17 -16.08 6.32
N HIS A 140 -0.05 -16.16 5.00
CA HIS A 140 -1.07 -15.65 4.08
C HIS A 140 -2.03 -16.75 3.60
N LEU A 141 -1.66 -18.03 3.73
CA LEU A 141 -2.42 -19.18 3.23
C LEU A 141 -2.70 -20.21 4.33
N LEU A 142 -3.87 -20.88 4.24
CA LEU A 142 -4.20 -22.09 4.99
C LEU A 142 -3.66 -23.33 4.27
N GLU A 143 -3.41 -24.43 4.99
CA GLU A 143 -3.15 -25.77 4.40
C GLU A 143 -2.16 -25.76 3.23
N GLN A 144 -1.13 -24.93 3.36
CA GLN A 144 -0.09 -24.64 2.38
C GLN A 144 0.91 -25.80 2.27
N SER A 145 1.19 -26.22 1.04
CA SER A 145 2.22 -27.20 0.73
C SER A 145 3.04 -26.74 -0.48
N PRO A 146 4.38 -26.60 -0.39
CA PRO A 146 5.20 -26.80 0.82
C PRO A 146 4.92 -25.74 1.90
N PRO A 147 5.38 -25.95 3.16
CA PRO A 147 5.26 -24.96 4.22
C PRO A 147 6.05 -23.69 3.91
N ILE A 148 5.36 -22.56 3.90
CA ILE A 148 5.95 -21.23 3.67
C ILE A 148 5.45 -20.22 4.70
N TRP A 149 6.24 -19.17 4.90
CA TRP A 149 6.01 -18.10 5.86
C TRP A 149 6.26 -16.75 5.19
N TRP A 150 5.62 -15.71 5.72
CA TRP A 150 5.84 -14.32 5.34
C TRP A 150 6.45 -13.61 6.52
N THR A 151 7.54 -12.90 6.29
CA THR A 151 8.24 -12.16 7.32
C THR A 151 8.36 -10.70 6.92
N HIS A 152 7.80 -9.82 7.75
CA HIS A 152 7.96 -8.39 7.55
C HIS A 152 9.30 -7.93 8.08
N ILE A 153 9.90 -7.00 7.34
CA ILE A 153 11.16 -6.37 7.70
C ILE A 153 11.03 -4.85 7.69
N ALA A 154 11.76 -4.19 8.58
CA ALA A 154 11.87 -2.75 8.60
C ALA A 154 13.32 -2.31 8.84
N GLY A 155 13.65 -1.11 8.39
CA GLY A 155 14.96 -0.51 8.62
C GLY A 155 14.94 1.00 8.42
N HIS A 156 15.93 1.67 8.99
CA HIS A 156 16.14 3.10 8.82
C HIS A 156 17.64 3.39 8.77
N GLY A 157 18.12 4.08 7.73
CA GLY A 157 19.55 4.31 7.56
C GLY A 157 19.96 4.69 6.14
N ASP A 158 21.20 4.38 5.78
CA ASP A 158 21.69 4.55 4.40
C ASP A 158 21.02 3.56 3.44
N ALA A 159 20.60 4.06 2.27
CA ALA A 159 19.85 3.25 1.30
C ALA A 159 20.66 2.07 0.75
N ALA A 160 21.96 2.24 0.53
CA ALA A 160 22.81 1.18 0.00
C ALA A 160 23.09 0.11 1.06
N ASP A 161 23.30 0.51 2.32
CA ASP A 161 23.46 -0.43 3.43
C ASP A 161 22.20 -1.27 3.64
N LEU A 162 21.01 -0.63 3.65
CA LEU A 162 19.72 -1.33 3.72
C LEU A 162 19.53 -2.29 2.54
N ALA A 163 19.89 -1.87 1.32
CA ALA A 163 19.81 -2.74 0.14
C ALA A 163 20.73 -3.95 0.24
N ARG A 164 21.95 -3.81 0.80
CA ARG A 164 22.86 -4.95 1.00
C ARG A 164 22.34 -5.91 2.07
N ALA A 165 21.71 -5.40 3.13
CA ALA A 165 21.06 -6.23 4.13
C ALA A 165 19.91 -7.05 3.53
N VAL A 166 19.04 -6.41 2.74
CA VAL A 166 17.98 -7.11 1.98
C VAL A 166 18.57 -8.14 1.02
N ARG A 167 19.65 -7.79 0.30
CA ARG A 167 20.30 -8.73 -0.61
C ARG A 167 20.77 -9.99 0.11
N SER A 168 21.38 -9.83 1.28
CA SER A 168 21.86 -10.94 2.10
C SER A 168 20.71 -11.84 2.57
N ALA A 169 19.57 -11.25 2.92
CA ALA A 169 18.36 -12.01 3.26
C ALA A 169 17.80 -12.77 2.05
N LEU A 170 17.79 -12.17 0.85
CA LEU A 170 17.36 -12.85 -0.38
C LEU A 170 18.31 -13.98 -0.79
N ASP A 171 19.62 -13.83 -0.55
CA ASP A 171 20.64 -14.86 -0.80
C ASP A 171 20.49 -16.10 0.09
N ALA A 172 19.76 -15.99 1.19
CA ALA A 172 19.38 -17.10 2.04
C ALA A 172 18.10 -17.84 1.55
N THR A 173 17.61 -17.50 0.35
CA THR A 173 16.46 -18.13 -0.30
C THR A 173 16.78 -18.57 -1.73
N ASP A 174 15.94 -19.41 -2.31
CA ASP A 174 16.01 -19.77 -3.73
C ASP A 174 15.30 -18.76 -4.66
N THR A 175 15.06 -17.53 -4.18
CA THR A 175 14.37 -16.48 -4.96
C THR A 175 15.06 -16.29 -6.32
N PRO A 176 14.35 -16.49 -7.45
CA PRO A 176 14.98 -16.52 -8.76
C PRO A 176 15.43 -15.12 -9.21
N PRO A 177 16.40 -15.04 -10.15
CA PRO A 177 16.80 -13.78 -10.78
C PRO A 177 15.60 -13.11 -11.49
N PRO A 178 15.68 -11.79 -11.77
CA PRO A 178 14.56 -11.07 -12.38
C PRO A 178 14.22 -11.68 -13.74
N ALA A 179 12.98 -12.12 -13.90
CA ALA A 179 12.43 -12.51 -15.18
C ALA A 179 11.83 -11.29 -15.89
N PRO A 180 11.83 -11.26 -17.24
CA PRO A 180 11.07 -10.27 -17.98
C PRO A 180 9.61 -10.28 -17.51
N ALA A 181 9.03 -9.11 -17.28
CA ALA A 181 7.62 -9.02 -16.98
C ALA A 181 6.83 -9.70 -18.11
N THR A 182 5.89 -10.59 -17.77
CA THR A 182 4.88 -11.08 -18.70
C THR A 182 3.91 -9.94 -19.00
N SER A 183 4.35 -9.01 -19.85
CA SER A 183 3.52 -7.92 -20.36
C SER A 183 2.52 -8.48 -21.37
N GLY A 184 1.25 -8.11 -21.23
CA GLY A 184 0.27 -8.26 -22.31
C GLY A 184 -0.98 -9.06 -22.01
N GLN A 185 -1.15 -9.59 -20.79
CA GLN A 185 -2.44 -10.20 -20.44
C GLN A 185 -3.45 -9.09 -20.09
N THR A 186 -4.39 -8.87 -21.00
CA THR A 186 -5.45 -7.86 -20.87
C THR A 186 -6.81 -8.45 -20.50
N SER A 187 -6.91 -9.77 -20.41
CA SER A 187 -8.13 -10.48 -20.01
C SER A 187 -7.84 -11.67 -19.10
N LEU A 188 -8.86 -12.07 -18.35
CA LEU A 188 -8.87 -13.23 -17.47
C LEU A 188 -10.12 -14.08 -17.77
N ASP A 189 -10.10 -15.34 -17.37
CA ASP A 189 -11.32 -16.17 -17.31
C ASP A 189 -12.17 -15.78 -16.08
N LEU A 190 -12.52 -14.49 -16.01
CA LEU A 190 -13.32 -13.85 -14.98
C LEU A 190 -14.08 -12.68 -15.61
N ASP A 191 -15.32 -12.47 -15.17
CA ASP A 191 -16.06 -11.25 -15.50
C ASP A 191 -15.58 -10.10 -14.61
N THR A 192 -14.47 -9.47 -15.01
CA THR A 192 -13.84 -8.39 -14.24
C THR A 192 -14.75 -7.16 -14.12
N ALA A 193 -15.67 -6.94 -15.07
CA ALA A 193 -16.64 -5.85 -14.99
C ALA A 193 -17.71 -6.12 -13.92
N ALA A 194 -18.21 -7.35 -13.82
CA ALA A 194 -19.14 -7.73 -12.76
C ALA A 194 -18.47 -7.76 -11.38
N ILE A 195 -17.20 -8.14 -11.30
CA ILE A 195 -16.40 -8.03 -10.06
C ILE A 195 -16.25 -6.56 -9.67
N ASP A 196 -15.95 -5.68 -10.63
CA ASP A 196 -15.82 -4.24 -10.39
C ASP A 196 -17.12 -3.62 -9.89
N GLU A 197 -18.26 -3.99 -10.49
CA GLU A 197 -19.58 -3.53 -10.05
C GLU A 197 -19.90 -4.04 -8.63
N ALA A 198 -19.65 -5.32 -8.35
CA ALA A 198 -19.91 -5.93 -7.05
C ALA A 198 -19.03 -5.37 -5.94
N LEU A 199 -17.75 -5.10 -6.23
CA LEU A 199 -16.82 -4.45 -5.30
C LEU A 199 -17.02 -2.92 -5.29
N GLY A 200 -17.66 -2.36 -6.31
CA GLY A 200 -17.86 -0.94 -6.58
C GLY A 200 -16.55 -0.17 -6.79
N ARG A 201 -15.53 -0.83 -7.35
CA ARG A 201 -14.20 -0.27 -7.65
C ARG A 201 -13.59 -1.01 -8.83
N SER A 202 -12.71 -0.36 -9.58
CA SER A 202 -11.98 -1.02 -10.67
C SER A 202 -10.63 -1.59 -10.24
N GLY A 203 -10.35 -2.80 -10.73
CA GLY A 203 -9.11 -3.51 -10.50
C GLY A 203 -8.16 -3.43 -11.68
N THR A 204 -7.03 -4.13 -11.56
CA THR A 204 -6.03 -4.24 -12.62
C THR A 204 -5.57 -5.69 -12.77
N ILE A 205 -5.25 -6.10 -14.00
CA ILE A 205 -4.68 -7.42 -14.26
C ILE A 205 -3.17 -7.34 -14.14
N ALA A 206 -2.58 -8.20 -13.31
CA ALA A 206 -1.14 -8.36 -13.21
C ALA A 206 -0.78 -9.81 -12.88
N GLY A 207 0.06 -10.43 -13.73
CA GLY A 207 0.53 -11.80 -13.53
C GLY A 207 -0.58 -12.86 -13.52
N GLY A 208 -1.61 -12.67 -14.35
CA GLY A 208 -2.75 -13.60 -14.43
C GLY A 208 -3.73 -13.51 -13.25
N VAL A 209 -3.66 -12.45 -12.46
CA VAL A 209 -4.50 -12.22 -11.28
C VAL A 209 -5.15 -10.84 -11.38
N TYR A 210 -6.42 -10.73 -10.99
CA TYR A 210 -7.13 -9.45 -10.90
C TYR A 210 -6.94 -8.84 -9.52
N LYS A 211 -6.49 -7.59 -9.44
CA LYS A 211 -5.96 -7.00 -8.21
C LYS A 211 -6.57 -5.65 -7.90
N PHE A 212 -6.78 -5.43 -6.61
CA PHE A 212 -7.19 -4.17 -6.03
C PHE A 212 -6.19 -3.77 -4.95
N PHE A 213 -5.89 -2.47 -4.89
CA PHE A 213 -5.06 -1.88 -3.86
C PHE A 213 -5.79 -0.66 -3.32
N ILE A 214 -6.32 -0.78 -2.10
CA ILE A 214 -7.30 0.15 -1.55
C ILE A 214 -6.68 0.86 -0.35
N ALA A 215 -6.38 2.14 -0.53
CA ALA A 215 -5.80 2.95 0.52
C ALA A 215 -6.83 3.24 1.63
N ARG A 216 -6.36 3.32 2.88
CA ARG A 216 -7.13 3.94 3.94
C ARG A 216 -7.32 5.44 3.67
N ARG A 217 -8.42 5.97 4.16
CA ARG A 217 -8.75 7.40 4.15
C ARG A 217 -7.91 8.15 5.18
N ASP A 218 -7.80 7.58 6.36
CA ASP A 218 -7.14 8.22 7.50
C ASP A 218 -5.62 8.09 7.33
N PRO A 219 -4.85 9.16 7.58
CA PRO A 219 -3.39 9.14 7.43
C PRO A 219 -2.77 8.21 8.48
N VAL A 220 -1.69 7.55 8.09
CA VAL A 220 -0.88 6.72 8.99
C VAL A 220 0.48 7.38 9.15
N THR A 221 0.93 7.50 10.38
CA THR A 221 2.26 8.03 10.70
C THR A 221 3.10 6.99 11.41
N MET A 222 4.42 7.10 11.29
CA MET A 222 5.37 6.30 12.05
C MET A 222 6.58 7.19 12.36
N SER A 223 6.95 7.30 13.64
CA SER A 223 8.00 8.22 14.10
C SER A 223 7.79 9.66 13.63
N GLY A 224 6.55 10.14 13.67
CA GLY A 224 6.18 11.50 13.25
C GLY A 224 6.22 11.75 11.73
N MET A 225 6.39 10.72 10.89
CA MET A 225 6.38 10.83 9.43
C MET A 225 5.12 10.21 8.85
N LEU A 226 4.54 10.85 7.83
CA LEU A 226 3.42 10.29 7.06
C LEU A 226 3.91 9.10 6.21
N ILE A 227 3.24 7.95 6.35
CA ILE A 227 3.59 6.72 5.65
C ILE A 227 2.59 6.46 4.52
N PRO A 228 2.99 6.56 3.24
CA PRO A 228 2.08 6.35 2.12
C PRO A 228 1.59 4.91 2.02
N PRO A 229 0.40 4.67 1.43
CA PRO A 229 -0.13 3.33 1.23
C PRO A 229 0.84 2.37 0.51
N SER A 230 1.63 2.90 -0.44
CA SER A 230 2.61 2.14 -1.22
C SER A 230 3.74 1.50 -0.39
N MET A 231 3.93 1.92 0.88
CA MET A 231 4.82 1.28 1.85
C MET A 231 4.25 0.00 2.50
N GLY A 232 3.11 -0.51 2.02
CA GLY A 232 2.47 -1.73 2.54
C GLY A 232 1.34 -1.48 3.54
N LEU A 233 0.64 -0.35 3.38
CA LEU A 233 -0.43 0.12 4.27
C LEU A 233 -1.78 0.23 3.56
N ALA A 234 -1.98 -0.54 2.49
CA ALA A 234 -3.26 -0.58 1.77
C ALA A 234 -3.82 -2.00 1.79
N THR A 235 -5.15 -2.10 1.84
CA THR A 235 -5.86 -3.36 1.70
C THR A 235 -5.63 -3.90 0.29
N ALA A 236 -5.04 -5.09 0.17
CA ALA A 236 -4.89 -5.77 -1.12
C ALA A 236 -5.94 -6.88 -1.27
N LEU A 237 -6.63 -6.89 -2.41
CA LEU A 237 -7.59 -7.97 -2.74
C LEU A 237 -7.20 -8.54 -4.10
N ASN A 238 -6.99 -9.85 -4.17
CA ASN A 238 -6.53 -10.53 -5.38
C ASN A 238 -7.46 -11.68 -5.74
N PHE A 239 -7.75 -11.83 -7.04
CA PHE A 239 -8.60 -12.87 -7.61
C PHE A 239 -7.81 -13.64 -8.66
N GLN A 240 -7.45 -14.88 -8.36
CA GLN A 240 -6.86 -15.80 -9.31
C GLN A 240 -7.98 -16.63 -9.96
N PRO A 241 -8.15 -16.62 -11.29
CA PRO A 241 -9.12 -17.49 -11.96
C PRO A 241 -8.85 -18.96 -11.66
N THR A 242 -9.90 -19.72 -11.37
CA THR A 242 -9.84 -21.19 -11.18
C THR A 242 -10.75 -21.94 -12.16
N GLY A 243 -11.35 -21.21 -13.10
CA GLY A 243 -12.23 -21.73 -14.15
C GLY A 243 -13.71 -21.53 -13.84
N ASN A 244 -14.53 -21.50 -14.89
CA ASN A 244 -16.00 -21.42 -14.79
C ASN A 244 -16.51 -20.21 -13.99
N GLY A 245 -15.85 -19.05 -14.11
CA GLY A 245 -16.20 -17.85 -13.37
C GLY A 245 -15.85 -17.86 -11.88
N ARG A 246 -15.16 -18.91 -11.40
CA ARG A 246 -14.69 -19.01 -10.01
C ARG A 246 -13.29 -18.44 -9.85
N ALA A 247 -13.00 -17.93 -8.66
CA ALA A 247 -11.70 -17.41 -8.30
C ALA A 247 -11.27 -17.91 -6.92
N ALA A 248 -9.98 -18.20 -6.78
CA ALA A 248 -9.32 -18.22 -5.49
C ALA A 248 -8.96 -16.78 -5.11
N ILE A 249 -9.36 -16.36 -3.91
CA ILE A 249 -9.06 -15.03 -3.37
C ILE A 249 -8.08 -15.10 -2.22
N ASN A 250 -7.16 -14.14 -2.21
CA ASN A 250 -6.21 -13.90 -1.13
C ASN A 250 -5.83 -12.42 -1.10
N GLY A 251 -5.29 -11.98 0.03
CA GLY A 251 -4.94 -10.59 0.24
C GLY A 251 -4.87 -10.26 1.72
N ASP A 252 -4.96 -8.99 2.04
CA ASP A 252 -4.95 -8.48 3.40
C ASP A 252 -5.85 -7.27 3.57
N PHE A 253 -6.50 -7.18 4.72
CA PHE A 253 -7.18 -5.95 5.18
C PHE A 253 -6.28 -5.17 6.11
N VAL A 254 -6.24 -3.84 5.94
CA VAL A 254 -5.57 -2.92 6.88
C VAL A 254 -6.62 -2.22 7.73
N MET A 255 -6.58 -2.43 9.03
CA MET A 255 -7.64 -2.08 9.97
C MET A 255 -7.09 -1.40 11.22
N THR A 256 -7.92 -0.60 11.88
CA THR A 256 -7.72 -0.23 13.29
C THR A 256 -8.30 -1.32 14.19
N ALA A 257 -7.95 -1.30 15.48
CA ALA A 257 -8.50 -2.24 16.46
C ALA A 257 -10.04 -2.31 16.48
N ALA A 258 -10.72 -1.17 16.29
CA ALA A 258 -12.17 -1.09 16.32
C ALA A 258 -12.83 -1.77 15.10
N GLU A 259 -12.14 -1.82 13.97
CA GLU A 259 -12.67 -2.36 12.70
C GLU A 259 -12.48 -3.89 12.58
N VAL A 260 -11.56 -4.48 13.35
CA VAL A 260 -11.17 -5.90 13.18
C VAL A 260 -12.36 -6.85 13.25
N GLN A 261 -13.22 -6.71 14.26
CA GLN A 261 -14.33 -7.65 14.46
C GLN A 261 -15.43 -7.50 13.39
N ASP A 262 -15.66 -6.28 12.90
CA ASP A 262 -16.64 -6.03 11.84
C ASP A 262 -16.17 -6.66 10.52
N VAL A 263 -14.88 -6.59 10.21
CA VAL A 263 -14.28 -7.29 9.07
C VAL A 263 -14.36 -8.80 9.23
N VAL A 264 -14.04 -9.36 10.41
CA VAL A 264 -14.18 -10.81 10.68
C VAL A 264 -15.62 -11.25 10.40
N GLN A 265 -16.61 -10.52 10.93
CA GLN A 265 -18.02 -10.85 10.77
C GLN A 265 -18.45 -10.80 9.30
N ALA A 266 -18.05 -9.76 8.56
CA ALA A 266 -18.36 -9.62 7.15
C ALA A 266 -17.76 -10.77 6.31
N LEU A 267 -16.48 -11.09 6.50
CA LEU A 267 -15.80 -12.16 5.77
C LEU A 267 -16.40 -13.54 6.09
N ARG A 268 -16.58 -13.85 7.38
CA ARG A 268 -17.16 -15.15 7.80
C ARG A 268 -18.63 -15.29 7.37
N GLY A 269 -19.40 -14.20 7.39
CA GLY A 269 -20.79 -14.18 6.93
C GLY A 269 -20.95 -14.56 5.46
N GLY A 270 -19.96 -14.28 4.62
CA GLY A 270 -19.92 -14.70 3.22
C GLY A 270 -19.07 -15.96 2.94
N GLY A 271 -18.66 -16.70 3.98
CA GLY A 271 -17.92 -17.95 3.82
C GLY A 271 -16.44 -17.79 3.44
N ILE A 272 -15.85 -16.62 3.67
CA ILE A 272 -14.41 -16.38 3.47
C ILE A 272 -13.65 -16.74 4.75
N ASP A 273 -12.64 -17.61 4.66
CA ASP A 273 -11.83 -18.02 5.81
C ASP A 273 -10.85 -16.94 6.25
N ILE A 274 -10.69 -16.79 7.57
CA ILE A 274 -9.63 -15.97 8.16
C ILE A 274 -8.38 -16.84 8.27
N VAL A 275 -7.25 -16.34 7.79
CA VAL A 275 -5.94 -17.01 7.88
C VAL A 275 -5.15 -16.53 9.09
N ALA A 276 -5.02 -15.21 9.25
CA ALA A 276 -4.25 -14.60 10.33
C ALA A 276 -4.81 -13.21 10.65
N ILE A 277 -4.65 -12.78 11.91
CA ILE A 277 -4.84 -11.40 12.37
C ILE A 277 -3.59 -11.02 13.16
N HIS A 278 -2.86 -10.00 12.72
CA HIS A 278 -1.53 -9.63 13.24
C HIS A 278 -1.22 -8.15 12.94
N ASN A 279 0.03 -7.72 13.14
CA ASN A 279 0.53 -6.38 12.80
C ASN A 279 1.74 -6.51 11.86
N HIS A 280 1.98 -5.52 10.99
CA HIS A 280 3.19 -5.47 10.14
C HIS A 280 4.30 -4.59 10.73
N GLY A 281 3.94 -3.64 11.59
CA GLY A 281 4.85 -2.70 12.25
C GLY A 281 4.66 -2.70 13.77
N PHE A 282 5.49 -1.91 14.46
CA PHE A 282 5.48 -1.84 15.93
C PHE A 282 4.90 -0.55 16.49
N ASP A 283 4.95 0.58 15.77
CA ASP A 283 4.72 1.90 16.38
C ASP A 283 3.96 2.86 15.45
N GLU A 284 3.34 2.36 14.38
CA GLU A 284 2.51 3.18 13.51
C GLU A 284 1.25 3.72 14.22
N GLN A 285 0.82 4.92 13.83
CA GLN A 285 -0.34 5.62 14.38
C GLN A 285 -1.31 6.03 13.27
N PRO A 286 -2.62 5.68 13.38
CA PRO A 286 -3.19 4.83 14.42
C PRO A 286 -2.61 3.42 14.38
N ARG A 287 -2.63 2.70 15.51
CA ARG A 287 -2.19 1.30 15.53
C ARG A 287 -2.99 0.49 14.51
N LEU A 288 -2.27 -0.20 13.62
CA LEU A 288 -2.89 -1.00 12.57
C LEU A 288 -2.82 -2.50 12.89
N PHE A 289 -3.83 -3.19 12.41
CA PHE A 289 -3.97 -4.64 12.39
C PHE A 289 -4.21 -5.07 10.96
N TYR A 290 -3.66 -6.23 10.62
CA TYR A 290 -3.71 -6.81 9.29
C TYR A 290 -4.43 -8.15 9.38
N MET A 291 -5.23 -8.48 8.36
CA MET A 291 -5.93 -9.75 8.31
C MET A 291 -5.80 -10.40 6.95
N HIS A 292 -5.17 -11.57 6.91
CA HIS A 292 -5.15 -12.42 5.71
C HIS A 292 -6.39 -13.30 5.67
N PHE A 293 -6.86 -13.57 4.45
CA PHE A 293 -8.06 -14.34 4.20
C PHE A 293 -7.89 -15.28 3.00
N TRP A 294 -8.74 -16.30 2.92
CA TRP A 294 -8.75 -17.26 1.81
C TRP A 294 -10.16 -17.74 1.49
N ALA A 295 -10.48 -17.85 0.20
CA ALA A 295 -11.64 -18.60 -0.28
C ALA A 295 -11.44 -19.00 -1.75
N GLU A 296 -12.18 -20.00 -2.22
CA GLU A 296 -12.28 -20.32 -3.65
C GLU A 296 -13.75 -20.57 -4.00
N ASN A 297 -14.34 -19.66 -4.79
CA ASN A 297 -15.76 -19.71 -5.13
C ASN A 297 -16.09 -18.79 -6.31
N ASP A 298 -17.38 -18.65 -6.65
CA ASP A 298 -17.87 -17.66 -7.62
C ASP A 298 -17.29 -16.26 -7.35
N ALA A 299 -16.62 -15.70 -8.36
CA ALA A 299 -15.81 -14.50 -8.17
C ALA A 299 -16.66 -13.26 -7.83
N VAL A 300 -17.88 -13.16 -8.38
CA VAL A 300 -18.78 -12.03 -8.15
C VAL A 300 -19.38 -12.09 -6.75
N ALA A 301 -19.77 -13.28 -6.28
CA ALA A 301 -20.24 -13.48 -4.90
C ALA A 301 -19.14 -13.16 -3.86
N LEU A 302 -17.90 -13.57 -4.15
CA LEU A 302 -16.74 -13.20 -3.34
C LEU A 302 -16.53 -11.68 -3.33
N ALA A 303 -16.62 -11.01 -4.48
CA ALA A 303 -16.50 -9.56 -4.57
C ALA A 303 -17.55 -8.81 -3.74
N ARG A 304 -18.81 -9.28 -3.72
CA ARG A 304 -19.87 -8.71 -2.86
C ARG A 304 -19.55 -8.87 -1.36
N THR A 305 -18.98 -10.00 -0.97
CA THR A 305 -18.58 -10.22 0.42
C THR A 305 -17.40 -9.33 0.80
N LEU A 306 -16.39 -9.25 -0.07
CA LEU A 306 -15.24 -8.37 0.12
C LEU A 306 -15.66 -6.90 0.16
N ARG A 307 -16.68 -6.48 -0.59
CA ARG A 307 -17.26 -5.15 -0.48
C ARG A 307 -17.77 -4.85 0.93
N ALA A 308 -18.56 -5.74 1.50
CA ALA A 308 -19.07 -5.57 2.87
C ALA A 308 -17.92 -5.44 3.90
N ALA A 309 -16.85 -6.23 3.72
CA ALA A 309 -15.66 -6.13 4.56
C ALA A 309 -14.86 -4.84 4.34
N VAL A 310 -14.74 -4.34 3.10
CA VAL A 310 -14.09 -3.05 2.79
C VAL A 310 -14.89 -1.89 3.41
N ASP A 311 -16.23 -1.91 3.29
CA ASP A 311 -17.11 -0.88 3.85
C ASP A 311 -17.11 -0.87 5.40
N ALA A 312 -16.67 -1.97 6.03
CA ALA A 312 -16.44 -2.05 7.48
C ALA A 312 -15.12 -1.40 7.93
N THR A 313 -14.34 -0.82 7.01
CA THR A 313 -13.09 -0.13 7.30
C THR A 313 -13.13 1.31 6.79
N ALA A 314 -12.22 2.17 7.26
CA ALA A 314 -12.00 3.50 6.69
C ALA A 314 -11.24 3.45 5.34
N ALA A 315 -11.53 2.50 4.46
CA ALA A 315 -10.96 2.42 3.11
C ALA A 315 -11.68 3.38 2.15
N ARG A 316 -10.95 3.92 1.15
CA ARG A 316 -11.49 4.89 0.17
C ARG A 316 -11.14 4.59 -1.27
#